data_AF-A0A959LL11-F1
#
_entry.id   AF-A0A959LL11-F1
#
_cell.length_a   1.000
_cell.length_b   1.000
_cell.length_c   1.000
_cell.angle_alpha   90.00
_cell.angle_beta   90.00
_cell.angle_gamma   90.00
#
_symmetry.space_group_name_H-M   'P 1'
#
loop_
_entity.id
_entity.type
_entity.pdbx_description
1 polymer ?
#
loop_
_entity_poly.entity_id
_entity_poly.type
_entity_poly.pdbx_seq_one_letter_code
_entity_poly.pdbx_strand_id
1 'polypeptide(L)'
;MHRLKETYELLKGTISSFVTDNVTKLSASLAYYTVFSLGPLMLVVVSVTGVFFETKDVMWKVYWQLKDLVGQSSADQLINIIRELQDKNAGAFSLLGTGILLFGATTVFADMQDSMNYIWSVKAKPRYGWWRYIKTRLLSFSMILGIAFLLMVSLMLSSLINVLSNNLFADLPDELIYIIYLFDFAL
;
A
#
# COMPACT_ATOMS: atom_id res chain seq x y z
N MET A 1 -19.90 15.38 38.56
CA MET A 1 -20.15 13.92 38.69
C MET A 1 -20.95 13.33 37.53
N HIS A 2 -21.91 14.03 36.93
CA HIS A 2 -22.76 13.47 35.85
C HIS A 2 -22.00 13.03 34.59
N ARG A 3 -21.01 13.84 34.14
CA ARG A 3 -20.19 13.55 32.96
C ARG A 3 -19.31 12.31 33.10
N LEU A 4 -18.82 12.00 34.31
CA LEU A 4 -18.00 10.81 34.56
C LEU A 4 -18.83 9.53 34.37
N LYS A 5 -20.10 9.55 34.77
CA LYS A 5 -21.03 8.43 34.55
C LYS A 5 -21.36 8.25 33.06
N GLU A 6 -21.64 9.33 32.34
CA GLU A 6 -21.88 9.27 30.89
C GLU A 6 -20.66 8.76 30.11
N THR A 7 -19.46 9.24 30.45
CA THR A 7 -18.23 8.79 29.79
C THR A 7 -17.98 7.30 30.07
N TYR A 8 -18.27 6.84 31.28
CA TYR A 8 -18.16 5.42 31.65
C TYR A 8 -19.18 4.55 30.92
N GLU A 9 -20.44 4.97 30.83
CA GLU A 9 -21.50 4.29 30.08
C GLU A 9 -21.14 4.19 28.59
N LEU A 10 -20.65 5.28 27.97
CA LEU A 10 -20.20 5.29 26.58
C LEU A 10 -19.00 4.38 26.35
N LEU A 11 -18.01 4.39 27.25
CA LEU A 11 -16.82 3.54 27.14
C LEU A 11 -17.19 2.06 27.27
N LYS A 12 -18.07 1.73 28.23
CA LYS A 12 -18.60 0.38 28.42
C LYS A 12 -19.41 -0.08 27.21
N GLY A 13 -20.26 0.78 26.66
CA GLY A 13 -21.00 0.52 25.43
C GLY A 13 -20.08 0.25 24.25
N THR A 14 -19.05 1.08 24.06
CA THR A 14 -18.07 0.93 22.97
C THR A 14 -17.30 -0.39 23.08
N ILE A 15 -16.82 -0.76 24.27
CA ILE A 15 -16.11 -2.03 24.48
C ILE A 15 -17.06 -3.22 24.25
N SER A 16 -18.30 -3.14 24.74
CA SER A 16 -19.29 -4.19 24.51
C SER A 16 -19.61 -4.37 23.04
N SER A 17 -19.80 -3.29 22.28
CA SER A 17 -20.00 -3.34 20.83
C SER A 17 -18.77 -3.88 20.11
N PHE A 18 -17.56 -3.42 20.47
CA PHE A 18 -16.30 -3.90 19.88
C PHE A 18 -16.12 -5.43 20.00
N VAL A 19 -16.45 -5.99 21.16
CA VAL A 19 -16.40 -7.44 21.39
C VAL A 19 -17.52 -8.15 20.63
N THR A 20 -18.74 -7.59 20.65
CA THR A 20 -19.92 -8.19 19.98
C THR A 20 -19.74 -8.24 18.46
N ASP A 21 -19.14 -7.21 17.88
CA ASP A 21 -18.90 -7.07 16.45
C ASP A 21 -17.67 -7.87 15.96
N ASN A 22 -17.10 -8.74 16.81
CA ASN A 22 -15.94 -9.59 16.51
C ASN A 22 -14.72 -8.83 15.94
N VAL A 23 -14.56 -7.54 16.29
CA VAL A 23 -13.58 -6.65 15.66
C VAL A 23 -12.16 -7.21 15.78
N THR A 24 -11.82 -7.85 16.90
CA THR A 24 -10.53 -8.53 17.09
C THR A 24 -10.28 -9.62 16.05
N LYS A 25 -11.28 -10.47 15.79
CA LYS A 25 -11.17 -11.56 14.81
C LYS A 25 -11.06 -11.01 13.39
N LEU A 26 -11.86 -10.01 13.05
CA LEU A 26 -11.85 -9.32 11.75
C LEU A 26 -10.51 -8.59 11.51
N SER A 27 -9.97 -7.95 12.55
CA SER A 27 -8.66 -7.29 12.49
C SER A 27 -7.52 -8.30 12.34
N ALA A 28 -7.59 -9.42 13.05
CA ALA A 28 -6.62 -10.51 12.92
C ALA A 28 -6.66 -11.16 11.53
N SER A 29 -7.84 -11.41 10.97
CA SER A 29 -7.97 -11.91 9.59
C SER A 29 -7.45 -10.91 8.58
N LEU A 30 -7.72 -9.61 8.76
CA LEU A 30 -7.20 -8.57 7.88
C LEU A 30 -5.67 -8.51 7.90
N ALA A 31 -5.06 -8.54 9.09
CA ALA A 31 -3.61 -8.57 9.22
C ALA A 31 -3.00 -9.81 8.58
N TYR A 32 -3.59 -10.99 8.83
CA TYR A 32 -3.18 -12.25 8.21
C TYR A 32 -3.24 -12.14 6.68
N TYR A 33 -4.40 -11.78 6.12
CA TYR A 33 -4.55 -11.67 4.67
C TYR A 33 -3.61 -10.62 4.05
N THR A 34 -3.37 -9.50 4.72
CA THR A 34 -2.44 -8.47 4.24
C THR A 34 -1.03 -9.04 4.09
N VAL A 35 -0.50 -9.70 5.14
CA VAL A 35 0.83 -10.31 5.12
C VAL A 35 0.95 -11.37 4.03
N PHE A 36 -0.04 -12.26 3.92
CA PHE A 36 -0.02 -13.32 2.91
C PHE A 36 -0.24 -12.83 1.48
N SER A 37 -0.95 -11.69 1.29
CA SER A 37 -1.16 -11.07 -0.03
C SER A 37 0.07 -10.31 -0.55
N LEU A 38 1.04 -10.02 0.33
CA LEU A 38 2.19 -9.18 0.02
C LEU A 38 3.09 -9.82 -1.04
N GLY A 39 3.43 -11.11 -0.90
CA GLY A 39 4.20 -11.85 -1.92
C GLY A 39 3.56 -11.82 -3.32
N PRO A 40 2.28 -12.26 -3.47
CA PRO A 40 1.53 -12.16 -4.72
C PRO A 40 1.48 -10.75 -5.33
N LEU A 41 1.19 -9.74 -4.52
CA LEU A 41 1.13 -8.34 -4.96
C LEU A 41 2.50 -7.88 -5.50
N MET A 42 3.56 -8.17 -4.77
CA MET A 42 4.92 -7.78 -5.15
C MET A 42 5.37 -8.48 -6.43
N LEU A 43 4.98 -9.74 -6.64
CA LEU A 43 5.21 -10.43 -7.90
C LEU A 43 4.55 -9.69 -9.07
N VAL A 44 3.31 -9.24 -8.91
CA VAL A 44 2.60 -8.47 -9.94
C VAL A 44 3.33 -7.14 -10.20
N VAL A 45 3.73 -6.42 -9.15
CA VAL A 45 4.47 -5.15 -9.27
C VAL A 45 5.80 -5.35 -10.01
N VAL A 46 6.59 -6.36 -9.61
CA VAL A 46 7.88 -6.67 -10.26
C VAL A 46 7.66 -7.12 -11.70
N SER A 47 6.63 -7.91 -11.98
CA SER A 47 6.33 -8.39 -13.35
C SER A 47 5.91 -7.25 -14.28
N VAL A 48 5.03 -6.36 -13.82
CA VAL A 48 4.59 -5.19 -14.62
C VAL A 48 5.74 -4.20 -14.82
N THR A 49 6.54 -3.95 -13.79
CA THR A 49 7.67 -3.02 -13.87
C THR A 49 8.82 -3.61 -14.69
N GLY A 50 9.02 -4.93 -14.63
CA GLY A 50 9.99 -5.69 -15.41
C GLY A 50 9.77 -5.66 -16.92
N VAL A 51 8.61 -5.21 -17.39
CA VAL A 51 8.34 -4.93 -18.82
C VAL A 51 9.12 -3.68 -19.28
N PHE A 52 9.31 -2.71 -18.39
CA PHE A 52 9.93 -1.41 -18.70
C PHE A 52 11.37 -1.28 -18.18
N PHE A 53 11.72 -2.01 -17.12
CA PHE A 53 13.00 -1.93 -16.42
C PHE A 53 13.61 -3.32 -16.23
N GLU A 54 14.93 -3.40 -16.00
CA GLU A 54 15.56 -4.66 -15.65
C GLU A 54 15.02 -5.19 -14.31
N THR A 55 14.54 -6.43 -14.31
CA THR A 55 13.95 -7.11 -13.14
C THR A 55 14.83 -7.04 -11.90
N LYS A 56 16.16 -7.14 -12.06
CA LYS A 56 17.13 -7.11 -10.96
C LYS A 56 17.13 -5.77 -10.22
N ASP A 57 17.08 -4.67 -10.94
CA ASP A 57 17.08 -3.32 -10.36
C ASP A 57 15.79 -3.02 -9.61
N VAL A 58 14.65 -3.47 -10.15
CA VAL A 58 13.35 -3.34 -9.51
C VAL A 58 13.32 -4.11 -8.19
N MET A 59 13.77 -5.36 -8.21
CA MET A 59 13.85 -6.20 -7.01
C MET A 59 14.74 -5.58 -5.93
N TRP A 60 15.86 -4.98 -6.34
CA TRP A 60 16.79 -4.35 -5.40
C TRP A 60 16.21 -3.10 -4.73
N LYS A 61 15.55 -2.22 -5.51
CA LYS A 61 14.84 -1.05 -4.94
C LYS A 61 13.72 -1.45 -3.99
N VAL A 62 12.95 -2.46 -4.37
CA VAL A 62 11.89 -3.05 -3.54
C VAL A 62 12.45 -3.60 -2.22
N TYR A 63 13.57 -4.30 -2.26
CA TYR A 63 14.20 -4.88 -1.08
C TYR A 63 14.55 -3.81 -0.03
N TRP A 64 15.20 -2.72 -0.44
CA TRP A 64 15.55 -1.65 0.49
C TRP A 64 14.33 -0.97 1.09
N GLN A 65 13.30 -0.72 0.28
CA GLN A 65 12.07 -0.15 0.79
C GLN A 65 11.38 -1.08 1.81
N LEU A 66 11.37 -2.39 1.56
CA LEU A 66 10.84 -3.37 2.52
C LEU A 66 11.69 -3.45 3.79
N LYS A 67 13.02 -3.44 3.64
CA LYS A 67 13.94 -3.48 4.78
C LYS A 67 13.74 -2.30 5.72
N ASP A 68 13.53 -1.10 5.18
CA ASP A 68 13.31 0.10 5.97
C ASP A 68 11.94 0.10 6.68
N LEU A 69 10.93 -0.53 6.07
CA LEU A 69 9.55 -0.57 6.60
C LEU A 69 9.30 -1.70 7.60
N VAL A 70 9.75 -2.93 7.31
CA VAL A 70 9.45 -4.14 8.10
C VAL A 70 10.69 -4.79 8.72
N GLY A 71 11.88 -4.26 8.47
CA GLY A 71 13.13 -4.82 8.96
C GLY A 71 13.72 -5.91 8.06
N GLN A 72 15.01 -6.19 8.27
CA GLN A 72 15.79 -7.05 7.38
C GLN A 72 15.25 -8.49 7.27
N SER A 73 14.92 -9.13 8.40
CA SER A 73 14.48 -10.53 8.40
C SER A 73 13.17 -10.75 7.62
N SER A 74 12.23 -9.81 7.73
CA SER A 74 10.97 -9.86 6.99
C SER A 74 11.16 -9.53 5.51
N ALA A 75 12.02 -8.58 5.18
CA ALA A 75 12.36 -8.25 3.80
C ALA A 75 13.03 -9.43 3.07
N ASP A 76 13.95 -10.13 3.73
CA ASP A 76 14.64 -11.31 3.17
C ASP A 76 13.64 -12.44 2.87
N GLN A 77 12.69 -12.71 3.78
CA GLN A 77 11.65 -13.73 3.56
C GLN A 77 10.76 -13.38 2.36
N LEU A 78 10.31 -12.13 2.26
CA LEU A 78 9.45 -11.67 1.17
C LEU A 78 10.16 -11.73 -0.19
N ILE A 79 11.43 -11.31 -0.25
CA ILE A 79 12.22 -11.40 -1.49
C ILE A 79 12.48 -12.85 -1.90
N ASN A 80 12.72 -13.75 -0.95
CA ASN A 80 12.92 -15.16 -1.26
C ASN A 80 11.66 -15.80 -1.86
N ILE A 81 10.47 -15.49 -1.31
CA ILE A 81 9.18 -15.92 -1.89
C ILE A 81 9.06 -15.43 -3.34
N ILE A 82 9.39 -14.16 -3.61
CA ILE A 82 9.32 -13.58 -4.97
C ILE A 82 10.31 -14.27 -5.91
N ARG A 83 11.54 -14.53 -5.47
CA ARG A 83 12.58 -15.22 -6.27
C ARG A 83 12.17 -16.65 -6.61
N GLU A 84 11.66 -17.41 -5.65
CA GLU A 84 11.19 -18.79 -5.88
C GLU A 84 10.01 -18.84 -6.86
N LEU A 85 9.14 -17.83 -6.82
CA LEU A 85 8.02 -17.72 -7.76
C LEU A 85 8.48 -17.29 -9.17
N GLN A 86 9.60 -16.56 -9.30
CA GLN A 86 10.17 -16.15 -10.59
C GLN A 86 10.95 -17.26 -11.30
N ASP A 87 11.71 -18.05 -10.54
CA ASP A 87 12.58 -19.09 -11.09
C ASP A 87 11.77 -20.25 -11.70
N LYS A 88 10.50 -20.40 -11.29
CA LYS A 88 9.53 -21.34 -11.87
C LYS A 88 8.85 -20.81 -13.14
N ASN A 89 9.61 -20.22 -14.06
CA ASN A 89 9.12 -19.78 -15.37
C ASN A 89 9.72 -20.58 -16.53
N ALA A 90 9.03 -21.65 -16.92
CA ALA A 90 9.05 -22.18 -18.28
C ALA A 90 7.62 -22.58 -18.69
N GLY A 91 6.87 -21.67 -19.33
CA GLY A 91 5.65 -21.99 -20.09
C GLY A 91 4.30 -21.52 -19.50
N ALA A 92 3.21 -22.00 -20.12
CA ALA A 92 1.80 -21.61 -19.92
C ALA A 92 1.28 -21.64 -18.46
N PHE A 93 1.98 -22.34 -17.56
CA PHE A 93 1.71 -22.35 -16.12
C PHE A 93 1.95 -21.00 -15.44
N SER A 94 2.80 -20.14 -16.00
CA SER A 94 3.07 -18.79 -15.48
C SER A 94 1.86 -17.86 -15.54
N LEU A 95 1.12 -17.91 -16.65
CA LEU A 95 -0.12 -17.13 -16.84
C LEU A 95 -1.23 -17.60 -15.89
N LEU A 96 -1.35 -18.91 -15.71
CA LEU A 96 -2.30 -19.49 -14.75
C LEU A 96 -1.94 -19.14 -13.30
N GLY A 97 -0.65 -19.22 -12.93
CA GLY A 97 -0.17 -18.83 -11.61
C GLY A 97 -0.40 -17.35 -11.33
N THR A 98 -0.09 -16.47 -12.28
CA THR A 98 -0.37 -15.03 -12.18
C THR A 98 -1.87 -14.76 -12.04
N GLY A 99 -2.71 -15.46 -12.79
CA GLY A 99 -4.17 -15.36 -12.68
C GLY A 99 -4.69 -15.77 -11.30
N ILE A 100 -4.20 -16.89 -10.76
CA ILE A 100 -4.55 -17.37 -9.41
C ILE A 100 -4.10 -16.37 -8.34
N LEU A 101 -2.89 -15.80 -8.47
CA LEU A 101 -2.37 -14.80 -7.55
C LEU A 101 -3.17 -13.50 -7.58
N LEU A 102 -3.53 -13.01 -8.77
CA LEU A 102 -4.40 -11.84 -8.95
C LEU A 102 -5.79 -12.09 -8.37
N PHE A 103 -6.34 -13.28 -8.57
CA PHE A 103 -7.62 -13.67 -8.02
C PHE A 103 -7.58 -13.73 -6.49
N GLY A 104 -6.52 -14.32 -5.91
CA GLY A 104 -6.29 -14.35 -4.47
C GLY A 104 -6.17 -12.95 -3.87
N ALA A 105 -5.37 -12.07 -4.48
CA ALA A 105 -5.21 -10.69 -4.03
C ALA A 105 -6.53 -9.90 -4.09
N THR A 106 -7.33 -10.09 -5.14
CA THR A 106 -8.64 -9.42 -5.28
C THR A 106 -9.65 -9.93 -4.26
N THR A 107 -9.62 -11.24 -3.95
CA THR A 107 -10.48 -11.88 -2.94
C THR A 107 -10.21 -11.31 -1.55
N VAL A 108 -8.95 -11.12 -1.19
CA VAL A 108 -8.55 -10.49 0.08
C VAL A 108 -9.12 -9.08 0.22
N PHE A 109 -9.05 -8.28 -0.85
CA PHE A 109 -9.59 -6.91 -0.82
C PHE A 109 -11.12 -6.89 -0.73
N ALA A 110 -11.81 -7.90 -1.29
CA ALA A 110 -13.24 -8.08 -1.12
C ALA A 110 -13.59 -8.42 0.34
N ASP A 111 -12.87 -9.37 0.94
CA ASP A 111 -13.06 -9.76 2.35
C ASP A 111 -12.81 -8.60 3.31
N MET A 112 -11.81 -7.73 3.02
CA MET A 112 -11.58 -6.51 3.81
C MET A 112 -12.78 -5.55 3.75
N GLN A 113 -13.32 -5.31 2.55
CA GLN A 113 -14.50 -4.45 2.39
C GLN A 113 -15.71 -5.03 3.11
N ASP A 114 -15.93 -6.34 3.00
CA ASP A 114 -17.05 -7.03 3.64
C ASP A 114 -16.92 -7.03 5.17
N SER A 115 -15.70 -7.22 5.67
CA SER A 115 -15.38 -7.10 7.10
C SER A 115 -15.68 -5.72 7.65
N MET A 116 -15.30 -4.68 6.91
CA MET A 116 -15.53 -3.29 7.28
C MET A 116 -17.02 -2.90 7.20
N ASN A 117 -17.71 -3.36 6.16
CA ASN A 117 -19.16 -3.20 6.00
C ASN A 117 -19.94 -3.91 7.12
N TYR A 118 -19.45 -5.07 7.57
CA TYR A 118 -20.00 -5.80 8.71
C TYR A 118 -19.88 -5.00 10.00
N ILE A 119 -18.68 -4.51 10.33
CA ILE A 119 -18.44 -3.69 11.53
C ILE A 119 -19.30 -2.41 11.51
N TRP A 120 -19.41 -1.73 10.37
CA TRP A 120 -20.24 -0.54 10.24
C TRP A 120 -21.73 -0.81 10.02
N SER A 121 -22.18 -2.07 10.09
CA SER A 121 -23.58 -2.46 9.87
C SER A 121 -24.18 -1.88 8.58
N VAL A 122 -23.35 -1.72 7.55
CA VAL A 122 -23.76 -1.17 6.27
C VAL A 122 -24.56 -2.24 5.53
N LYS A 123 -25.88 -2.19 5.64
CA LYS A 123 -26.77 -3.06 4.84
C LYS A 123 -26.51 -2.79 3.36
N ALA A 124 -26.03 -3.80 2.64
CA ALA A 124 -25.90 -3.75 1.20
C ALA A 124 -27.27 -3.41 0.59
N LYS A 125 -27.44 -2.15 0.12
CA LYS A 125 -28.63 -1.78 -0.64
C LYS A 125 -28.68 -2.68 -1.88
N PRO A 126 -29.82 -3.33 -2.20
CA PRO A 126 -29.94 -4.13 -3.40
C PRO A 126 -29.51 -3.29 -4.61
N ARG A 127 -28.44 -3.74 -5.27
CA ARG A 127 -27.81 -3.04 -6.39
C ARG A 127 -28.66 -3.24 -7.64
N TYR A 128 -29.64 -2.37 -7.84
CA TYR A 128 -30.36 -2.32 -9.10
C TYR A 128 -29.46 -1.68 -10.18
N GLY A 129 -28.88 -2.53 -11.05
CA GLY A 129 -28.31 -2.16 -12.36
C GLY A 129 -26.78 -2.29 -12.49
N TRP A 130 -26.32 -3.19 -13.36
CA TRP A 130 -24.92 -3.33 -13.79
C TRP A 130 -24.28 -2.00 -14.24
N TRP A 131 -25.06 -1.14 -14.90
CA TRP A 131 -24.58 0.18 -15.31
C TRP A 131 -24.20 1.09 -14.13
N ARG A 132 -25.00 1.08 -13.05
CA ARG A 132 -24.71 1.88 -11.87
C ARG A 132 -23.47 1.34 -11.13
N TYR A 133 -23.30 0.02 -11.11
CA TYR A 133 -22.08 -0.64 -10.59
C TYR A 133 -20.81 -0.16 -11.32
N ILE A 134 -20.82 -0.19 -12.66
CA ILE A 134 -19.68 0.24 -13.48
C ILE A 134 -19.37 1.72 -13.27
N LYS A 135 -20.38 2.60 -13.31
CA LYS A 135 -20.18 4.05 -13.08
C LYS A 135 -19.55 4.34 -11.72
N THR A 136 -20.04 3.70 -10.65
CA THR A 136 -19.48 3.91 -9.30
C THR A 136 -18.03 3.43 -9.21
N ARG A 137 -17.69 2.28 -9.81
CA ARG A 137 -16.31 1.78 -9.84
C ARG A 137 -15.39 2.70 -10.64
N LEU A 138 -15.84 3.21 -11.79
CA LEU A 138 -15.10 4.17 -12.61
C LEU A 138 -14.81 5.48 -11.86
N LEU A 139 -15.78 5.98 -11.11
CA LEU A 139 -15.64 7.21 -10.33
C LEU A 139 -14.62 7.05 -9.20
N SER A 140 -14.71 5.94 -8.44
CA SER A 140 -13.72 5.60 -7.41
C SER A 140 -12.32 5.38 -8.02
N PHE A 141 -12.23 4.72 -9.17
CA PHE A 141 -10.97 4.49 -9.87
C PHE A 141 -10.34 5.80 -10.38
N SER A 142 -11.16 6.73 -10.90
CA SER A 142 -10.70 8.06 -11.30
C SER A 142 -10.12 8.86 -10.14
N MET A 143 -10.68 8.72 -8.93
CA MET A 143 -10.14 9.38 -7.74
C MET A 143 -8.76 8.82 -7.36
N ILE A 144 -8.59 7.49 -7.42
CA ILE A 144 -7.31 6.82 -7.18
C ILE A 144 -6.27 7.27 -8.22
N LEU A 145 -6.64 7.28 -9.50
CA LEU A 145 -5.77 7.77 -10.59
C LEU A 145 -5.36 9.23 -10.38
N GLY A 146 -6.28 10.09 -9.94
CA GLY A 146 -5.98 11.48 -9.62
C GLY A 146 -4.94 11.61 -8.51
N ILE A 147 -5.08 10.85 -7.43
CA ILE A 147 -4.12 10.83 -6.32
C ILE A 147 -2.75 10.30 -6.78
N ALA A 148 -2.74 9.20 -7.53
CA ALA A 148 -1.52 8.60 -8.06
C ALA A 148 -0.78 9.57 -9.01
N PHE A 149 -1.52 10.27 -9.86
CA PHE A 149 -0.97 11.29 -10.75
C PHE A 149 -0.36 12.46 -9.97
N LEU A 150 -1.07 12.99 -8.96
CA LEU A 150 -0.55 14.06 -8.11
C LEU A 150 0.73 13.64 -7.38
N LEU A 151 0.77 12.42 -6.85
CA LEU A 151 1.98 11.85 -6.23
C LEU A 151 3.13 11.75 -7.25
N MET A 152 2.85 11.25 -8.44
CA MET A 152 3.87 11.12 -9.50
C MET A 152 4.43 12.48 -9.90
N VAL A 153 3.59 13.49 -10.07
CA VAL A 153 4.00 14.88 -10.35
C VAL A 153 4.84 15.43 -9.20
N SER A 154 4.43 15.20 -7.94
CA SER A 154 5.21 15.62 -6.77
C SER A 154 6.60 15.00 -6.77
N LEU A 155 6.71 13.70 -7.04
CA LEU A 155 7.99 13.00 -7.09
C LEU A 155 8.87 13.48 -8.24
N MET A 156 8.29 13.73 -9.41
CA MET A 156 9.02 14.29 -10.56
C MET A 156 9.56 15.69 -10.24
N LEU A 157 8.76 16.54 -9.60
CA LEU A 157 9.20 17.86 -9.15
C LEU A 157 10.33 17.74 -8.13
N SER A 158 10.19 16.90 -7.10
CA SER A 158 11.25 16.65 -6.12
C SER A 158 12.54 16.17 -6.78
N SER A 159 12.44 15.26 -7.76
CA SER A 159 13.59 14.77 -8.51
C SER A 159 14.24 15.85 -9.37
N LEU A 160 13.45 16.70 -10.04
CA LEU A 160 13.96 17.82 -10.82
C LEU A 160 14.70 18.83 -9.93
N ILE A 161 14.10 19.17 -8.79
CA ILE A 161 14.70 20.08 -7.80
C ILE A 161 16.01 19.50 -7.29
N ASN A 162 16.07 18.21 -6.95
CA ASN A 162 17.31 17.56 -6.51
C ASN A 162 18.41 17.59 -7.58
N VAL A 163 18.08 17.37 -8.85
CA VAL A 163 19.06 17.42 -9.95
C VAL A 163 19.56 18.86 -10.17
N LEU A 164 18.65 19.84 -10.19
CA LEU A 164 19.01 21.26 -10.34
C LEU A 164 19.84 21.75 -9.15
N SER A 165 19.44 21.38 -7.94
CA SER A 165 20.17 21.63 -6.69
C SER A 165 21.59 21.09 -6.79
N ASN A 166 21.75 19.79 -7.05
CA ASN A 166 23.07 19.16 -7.14
C ASN A 166 23.96 19.78 -8.21
N ASN A 167 23.39 20.20 -9.35
CA ASN A 167 24.15 20.87 -10.41
C ASN A 167 24.53 22.32 -10.06
N LEU A 168 23.67 23.05 -9.33
CA LEU A 168 23.96 24.42 -8.86
C LEU A 168 24.97 24.43 -7.72
N PHE A 169 24.93 23.44 -6.83
CA PHE A 169 25.85 23.30 -5.70
C PHE A 169 27.19 22.63 -6.08
N ALA A 170 27.30 22.02 -7.27
CA ALA A 170 28.56 21.42 -7.73
C ALA A 170 29.69 22.44 -7.97
N ASP A 171 29.35 23.69 -8.31
CA ASP A 171 30.30 24.77 -8.58
C ASP A 171 30.52 25.70 -7.37
N LEU A 172 29.86 25.46 -6.23
CA LEU A 172 29.98 26.27 -5.03
C LEU A 172 31.03 25.67 -4.06
N PRO A 173 31.87 26.51 -3.43
CA PRO A 173 32.74 26.08 -2.33
C PRO A 173 31.93 25.43 -1.20
N ASP A 174 32.42 24.32 -0.65
CA ASP A 174 31.74 23.54 0.42
C ASP A 174 31.32 24.42 1.62
N GLU A 175 32.10 25.46 1.94
CA GLU A 175 31.84 26.42 3.03
C GLU A 175 30.51 27.18 2.85
N LEU A 176 30.13 27.52 1.61
CA LEU A 176 28.87 28.21 1.32
C LEU A 176 27.66 27.27 1.42
N ILE A 177 27.84 25.99 1.12
CA ILE A 177 26.80 24.96 1.24
C ILE A 177 26.43 24.78 2.72
N TYR A 178 27.42 24.70 3.62
CA TYR A 178 27.16 24.60 5.06
C TYR A 178 26.45 25.83 5.63
N ILE A 179 26.77 27.03 5.15
CA ILE A 179 26.09 28.28 5.57
C ILE A 179 24.62 28.29 5.14
N ILE A 180 24.30 27.82 3.92
CA ILE A 180 22.93 27.75 3.42
C ILE A 180 22.10 26.76 4.24
N TYR A 181 22.64 25.58 4.56
CA TYR A 181 21.94 24.61 5.43
C TYR A 181 21.73 25.13 6.85
N LEU A 182 22.67 25.90 7.39
CA LEU A 182 22.55 26.50 8.72
C LEU A 182 21.49 27.61 8.73
N PHE A 183 21.34 28.34 7.62
CA PHE A 183 20.31 29.35 7.44
C PHE A 183 18.90 28.74 7.28
N ASP A 184 18.75 27.66 6.50
CA ASP A 184 17.49 26.94 6.33
C ASP A 184 17.00 26.29 7.64
N PHE A 185 17.91 25.81 8.49
CA PHE A 185 17.59 25.28 9.82
C PHE A 185 17.17 26.36 10.84
N ALA A 186 17.60 27.61 10.62
CA ALA A 186 17.32 28.72 11.53
C ALA A 186 16.02 29.47 11.22
N LEU A 187 15.42 29.23 10.05
CA LEU A 187 14.15 29.80 9.60
C LEU A 187 12.95 28.92 10.01
#